data_AF-A0A5C3DWH8-F1
#
_entry.id   AF-A0A5C3DWH8-F1
#
_cell.length_a   1.000
_cell.length_b   1.000
_cell.length_c   1.000
_cell.angle_alpha   90.00
_cell.angle_beta   90.00
_cell.angle_gamma   90.00
#
_symmetry.space_group_name_H-M   'P 1'
#
loop_
_entity.id
_entity.type
_entity.pdbx_description
1 polymer ?
#
loop_
_entity_poly.entity_id
_entity_poly.type
_entity_poly.pdbx_seq_one_letter_code
_entity_poly.pdbx_strand_id
1 'polypeptide(L)'
;MTNREVPQSSCMLLLNGLPSHTQISLDGHSEAYLTNDQFTGIKSLPPGWHCVSWSIASGDSSGGDAMGPSEGSIRNVLLRWFEEGEVAIRELDRIQQRLVNPDHDQAANGRIGRFARRQFTRTLDPSSSNRTESTIVTPDVLGSVEPRLLPYPNTAWTAWRNATRNLSCQDGKVGRKIVAKVLGVDGSSGDSVTDSLATGPSRARHIQEQASIQLAAHTGREEGGKVIWGKSRPKTDHQEPPLEPFEVEVDGDPPCNTDTAEVKKRKRPLHPNNKDEAESSEDETLQFTPFDTRRSWPPASLGAELTRWSQDKSWLLRDVAFRSRSGISPSTEMESFLPLLCEFELAFVLFIGAQNGYAWEQWKDLLTLFCRSWSIIGAQSTFQLHPSTLTDAAAAAAAAEATAVTAVTAVTAMTGEDVRLDGHVAFLTTLWGQFGLLDAEFWSQTNASEEKNVLKELDVLRANIARSLSSTALVTQQLNANLEQQQQQLVTAWRKLSHLTSDKFGWNLDRRLDEEAEIQDDAEAEEGEDAPIVVEL
;
A
#
# COMPACT_ATOMS: atom_id res chain seq x y z
N MET A 1 -8.40 48.16 6.29
CA MET A 1 -7.21 48.12 5.42
C MET A 1 -6.01 47.78 6.29
N THR A 2 -5.68 46.51 6.42
CA THR A 2 -4.46 46.03 7.07
C THR A 2 -4.13 44.65 6.49
N ASN A 3 -3.06 44.61 5.71
CA ASN A 3 -2.31 43.46 5.19
C ASN A 3 -3.09 42.32 4.51
N ARG A 4 -3.43 42.54 3.23
CA ARG A 4 -3.31 41.45 2.24
C ARG A 4 -1.82 41.22 2.03
N GLU A 5 -1.22 40.34 2.81
CA GLU A 5 -0.04 39.62 2.34
C GLU A 5 -0.48 38.89 1.08
N VAL A 6 -0.01 39.36 -0.08
CA VAL A 6 0.00 38.55 -1.30
C VAL A 6 0.80 37.31 -0.91
N PRO A 7 0.24 36.09 -0.93
CA PRO A 7 1.05 34.93 -0.64
C PRO A 7 2.13 34.89 -1.71
N GLN A 8 3.38 34.76 -1.24
CA GLN A 8 4.53 34.40 -2.06
C GLN A 8 4.08 33.36 -3.11
N SER A 9 4.24 33.72 -4.39
CA SER A 9 4.34 32.78 -5.52
C SER A 9 3.33 31.62 -5.54
N SER A 10 2.04 31.95 -5.49
CA SER A 10 0.97 30.96 -5.61
C SER A 10 0.77 30.44 -7.03
N CYS A 11 0.36 29.18 -7.14
CA CYS A 11 0.16 28.48 -8.41
C CYS A 11 -1.30 28.59 -8.88
N MET A 12 -1.52 28.33 -10.18
CA MET A 12 -2.85 28.36 -10.80
C MET A 12 -3.06 27.16 -11.73
N LEU A 13 -4.29 26.65 -11.74
CA LEU A 13 -4.73 25.60 -12.65
C LEU A 13 -5.94 26.12 -13.44
N LEU A 14 -5.74 26.44 -14.71
CA LEU A 14 -6.80 26.85 -15.63
C LEU A 14 -7.46 25.60 -16.23
N LEU A 15 -8.78 25.55 -16.19
CA LEU A 15 -9.58 24.41 -16.63
C LEU A 15 -10.57 24.87 -17.70
N ASN A 16 -10.38 24.38 -18.91
CA ASN A 16 -11.18 24.71 -20.09
C ASN A 16 -12.09 23.54 -20.49
N GLY A 17 -13.27 23.87 -21.00
CA GLY A 17 -14.18 22.89 -21.62
C GLY A 17 -14.99 22.03 -20.64
N LEU A 18 -14.84 22.24 -19.32
CA LEU A 18 -15.69 21.61 -18.32
C LEU A 18 -17.16 22.08 -18.45
N PRO A 19 -18.13 21.16 -18.54
CA PRO A 19 -19.55 21.52 -18.51
C PRO A 19 -19.95 22.21 -17.20
N SER A 20 -21.01 23.01 -17.23
CA SER A 20 -21.68 23.44 -15.99
C SER A 20 -22.25 22.25 -15.23
N HIS A 21 -22.42 22.42 -13.93
CA HIS A 21 -22.83 21.38 -12.99
C HIS A 21 -21.85 20.19 -12.90
N THR A 22 -20.59 20.37 -13.32
CA THR A 22 -19.52 19.42 -13.00
C THR A 22 -19.22 19.54 -11.51
N GLN A 23 -19.20 18.42 -10.80
CA GLN A 23 -18.75 18.38 -9.42
C GLN A 23 -17.23 18.35 -9.38
N ILE A 24 -16.61 19.20 -8.57
CA ILE A 24 -15.16 19.29 -8.37
C ILE A 24 -14.84 19.21 -6.88
N SER A 25 -13.84 18.41 -6.50
CA SER A 25 -13.26 18.42 -5.15
C SER A 25 -11.75 18.62 -5.22
N LEU A 26 -11.18 19.25 -4.19
CA LEU A 26 -9.76 19.60 -4.11
C LEU A 26 -9.15 19.00 -2.85
N ASP A 27 -8.05 18.26 -2.96
CA ASP A 27 -7.16 17.89 -1.85
C ASP A 27 -7.85 17.24 -0.62
N GLY A 28 -8.99 16.59 -0.81
CA GLY A 28 -9.77 16.04 0.29
C GLY A 28 -10.50 17.09 1.13
N HIS A 29 -10.76 18.28 0.59
CA HIS A 29 -11.73 19.23 1.16
C HIS A 29 -13.10 18.54 1.26
N SER A 30 -13.74 18.65 2.43
CA SER A 30 -15.00 17.95 2.75
C SER A 30 -16.16 18.36 1.84
N GLU A 31 -16.16 19.60 1.37
CA GLU A 31 -17.16 20.09 0.44
C GLU A 31 -16.70 19.97 -1.01
N ALA A 32 -17.60 19.50 -1.87
CA ALA A 32 -17.45 19.55 -3.31
C ALA A 32 -18.10 20.82 -3.88
N TYR A 33 -17.51 21.37 -4.93
CA TYR A 33 -18.00 22.53 -5.66
C TYR A 33 -18.77 22.09 -6.91
N LEU A 34 -19.78 22.86 -7.31
CA LEU A 34 -20.44 22.71 -8.60
C LEU A 34 -20.03 23.85 -9.53
N THR A 35 -19.56 23.50 -10.73
CA THR A 35 -19.17 24.50 -11.74
C THR A 35 -20.40 25.20 -12.33
N ASN A 36 -20.22 26.45 -12.75
CA ASN A 36 -21.18 27.18 -13.59
C ASN A 36 -20.53 27.48 -14.97
N ASP A 37 -21.28 28.12 -15.86
CA ASP A 37 -20.80 28.45 -17.21
C ASP A 37 -19.63 29.46 -17.23
N GLN A 38 -19.33 30.10 -16.09
CA GLN A 38 -18.26 31.08 -15.95
C GLN A 38 -17.02 30.51 -15.26
N PHE A 39 -17.04 29.27 -14.77
CA PHE A 39 -15.90 28.67 -14.08
C PHE A 39 -14.74 28.44 -15.07
N THR A 40 -13.52 28.84 -14.67
CA THR A 40 -12.33 28.72 -15.54
C THR A 40 -11.12 28.09 -14.86
N GLY A 41 -11.26 27.59 -13.62
CA GLY A 41 -10.18 26.93 -12.90
C GLY A 41 -10.00 27.37 -11.45
N ILE A 42 -8.80 27.14 -10.93
CA ILE A 42 -8.45 27.26 -9.51
C ILE A 42 -7.23 28.18 -9.37
N LYS A 43 -7.25 29.06 -8.37
CA LYS A 43 -6.14 29.97 -8.04
C LYS A 43 -5.68 29.82 -6.60
N SER A 44 -4.51 30.39 -6.32
CA SER A 44 -3.91 30.42 -4.98
C SER A 44 -3.51 29.03 -4.46
N LEU A 45 -3.11 28.12 -5.35
CA LEU A 45 -2.61 26.81 -4.98
C LEU A 45 -1.21 26.95 -4.34
N PRO A 46 -0.97 26.40 -3.14
CA PRO A 46 0.37 26.29 -2.60
C PRO A 46 1.30 25.46 -3.52
N PRO A 47 2.62 25.59 -3.42
CA PRO A 47 3.53 24.66 -4.10
C PRO A 47 3.45 23.26 -3.47
N GLY A 48 3.55 22.21 -4.30
CA GLY A 48 3.52 20.81 -3.89
C GLY A 48 2.45 19.97 -4.58
N TRP A 49 2.10 18.83 -3.98
CA TRP A 49 1.08 17.94 -4.52
C TRP A 49 -0.32 18.52 -4.39
N HIS A 50 -1.10 18.40 -5.46
CA HIS A 50 -2.52 18.70 -5.47
C HIS A 50 -3.30 17.60 -6.20
N CYS A 51 -4.47 17.27 -5.66
CA CYS A 51 -5.41 16.31 -6.21
C CYS A 51 -6.71 17.03 -6.56
N VAL A 52 -7.01 17.15 -7.85
CA VAL A 52 -8.28 17.68 -8.33
C VAL A 52 -9.11 16.52 -8.82
N SER A 53 -10.25 16.27 -8.17
CA SER A 53 -11.22 15.29 -8.65
C SER A 53 -12.39 15.97 -9.31
N TRP A 54 -12.96 15.32 -10.33
CA TRP A 54 -14.17 15.80 -10.98
C TRP A 54 -15.08 14.66 -11.41
N SER A 55 -16.37 14.97 -11.49
CA SER A 55 -17.40 14.08 -12.01
C SER A 55 -18.42 14.89 -12.80
N ILE A 56 -18.70 14.44 -14.02
CA ILE A 56 -19.63 15.10 -14.93
C ILE A 56 -21.00 14.44 -14.79
N ALA A 57 -22.07 15.22 -14.78
CA ALA A 57 -23.42 14.70 -14.68
C ALA A 57 -23.80 13.90 -15.93
N SER A 58 -24.34 12.69 -15.75
CA SER A 58 -24.87 11.88 -16.85
C SER A 58 -26.13 12.55 -17.42
N GLY A 59 -26.15 12.80 -18.73
CA GLY A 59 -27.22 13.54 -19.41
C GLY A 59 -28.59 12.84 -19.48
N ASP A 60 -28.75 11.66 -18.87
CA ASP A 60 -29.97 10.83 -18.96
C ASP A 60 -31.03 11.12 -17.88
N SER A 61 -30.81 12.08 -16.98
CA SER A 61 -31.85 12.48 -16.02
C SER A 61 -32.87 13.42 -16.68
N SER A 62 -33.80 12.85 -17.46
CA SER A 62 -35.00 13.51 -17.97
C SER A 62 -36.06 13.74 -16.88
N GLY A 63 -35.64 14.20 -15.70
CA GLY A 63 -36.49 14.49 -14.55
C GLY A 63 -35.79 15.49 -13.64
N GLY A 64 -36.45 16.61 -13.37
CA GLY A 64 -35.89 17.73 -12.62
C GLY A 64 -35.45 17.39 -11.18
N ASP A 65 -34.61 18.27 -10.65
CA ASP A 65 -34.14 18.44 -9.26
C ASP A 65 -32.83 17.78 -8.80
N ALA A 66 -32.15 16.94 -9.58
CA ALA A 66 -30.78 16.51 -9.25
C ALA A 66 -29.73 17.42 -9.91
N MET A 67 -29.26 18.44 -9.18
CA MET A 67 -28.38 19.50 -9.70
C MET A 67 -26.87 19.14 -9.73
N GLY A 68 -26.54 17.84 -9.74
CA GLY A 68 -25.16 17.31 -9.68
C GLY A 68 -25.08 15.86 -10.20
N PRO A 69 -23.87 15.28 -10.29
CA PRO A 69 -23.66 13.95 -10.85
C PRO A 69 -24.36 12.85 -10.03
N SER A 70 -24.91 11.87 -10.73
CA SER A 70 -25.56 10.69 -10.13
C SER A 70 -24.56 9.80 -9.41
N GLU A 71 -25.04 8.99 -8.46
CA GLU A 71 -24.25 8.04 -7.66
C GLU A 71 -23.42 7.03 -8.49
N GLY A 72 -23.77 6.82 -9.77
CA GLY A 72 -23.01 5.98 -10.71
C GLY A 72 -22.07 6.72 -11.66
N SER A 73 -21.84 8.03 -11.51
CA SER A 73 -20.94 8.76 -12.40
C SER A 73 -19.47 8.44 -12.10
N ILE A 74 -18.66 8.34 -13.16
CA ILE A 74 -17.23 8.10 -13.06
C ILE A 74 -16.59 9.31 -12.39
N ARG A 75 -15.84 9.07 -11.31
CA ARG A 75 -15.02 10.08 -10.66
C ARG A 75 -13.61 10.01 -11.23
N ASN A 76 -13.15 11.10 -11.81
CA ASN A 76 -11.81 11.24 -12.35
C ASN A 76 -10.94 12.02 -11.36
N VAL A 77 -9.64 11.77 -11.38
CA VAL A 77 -8.64 12.45 -10.55
C VAL A 77 -7.46 12.88 -11.40
N LEU A 78 -7.01 14.11 -11.18
CA LEU A 78 -5.74 14.66 -11.64
C LEU A 78 -4.86 14.85 -10.40
N LEU A 79 -3.75 14.12 -10.34
CA LEU A 79 -2.70 14.30 -9.35
C LEU A 79 -1.51 14.99 -10.01
N ARG A 80 -1.11 16.14 -9.48
CA ARG A 80 -0.02 16.96 -10.04
C ARG A 80 0.83 17.57 -8.94
N TRP A 81 2.13 17.65 -9.20
CA TRP A 81 3.05 18.48 -8.43
C TRP A 81 3.12 19.87 -9.07
N PHE A 82 2.86 20.92 -8.29
CA PHE A 82 3.01 22.31 -8.70
C PHE A 82 4.32 22.89 -8.16
N GLU A 83 5.14 23.41 -9.05
CA GLU A 83 6.30 24.21 -8.68
C GLU A 83 5.90 25.65 -8.33
N GLU A 84 6.74 26.34 -7.57
CA GLU A 84 6.47 27.70 -7.09
C GLU A 84 6.13 28.69 -8.22
N GLY A 85 4.94 29.30 -8.16
CA GLY A 85 4.43 30.25 -9.16
C GLY A 85 4.00 29.63 -10.49
N GLU A 86 3.85 28.30 -10.57
CA GLU A 86 3.46 27.61 -11.80
C GLU A 86 2.01 27.90 -12.22
N VAL A 87 1.80 28.09 -13.53
CA VAL A 87 0.47 28.17 -14.14
C VAL A 87 0.32 27.00 -15.12
N ALA A 88 -0.65 26.13 -14.86
CA ALA A 88 -0.97 24.99 -15.70
C ALA A 88 -2.33 25.20 -16.39
N ILE A 89 -2.44 24.83 -17.67
CA ILE A 89 -3.70 24.90 -18.44
C ILE A 89 -4.11 23.50 -18.86
N ARG A 90 -5.36 23.13 -18.62
CA ARG A 90 -5.95 21.88 -19.10
C ARG A 90 -7.25 22.09 -19.83
N GLU A 91 -7.47 21.27 -20.83
CA GLU A 91 -8.72 21.19 -21.59
C GLU A 91 -9.37 19.82 -21.39
N LEU A 92 -10.69 19.79 -21.24
CA LEU A 92 -11.43 18.54 -21.16
C LEU A 92 -11.54 17.89 -22.56
N ASP A 93 -10.87 16.77 -22.73
CA ASP A 93 -11.14 15.84 -23.83
C ASP A 93 -12.49 15.16 -23.58
N ARG A 94 -13.52 15.57 -24.31
CA ARG A 94 -14.89 15.05 -24.16
C ARG A 94 -15.05 13.60 -24.59
N ILE A 95 -14.15 13.09 -25.43
CA ILE A 95 -14.21 11.70 -25.89
C ILE A 95 -13.72 10.79 -24.76
N GLN A 96 -12.62 11.17 -24.12
CA GLN A 96 -12.01 10.38 -23.06
C GLN A 96 -12.45 10.79 -21.65
N GLN A 97 -13.20 11.89 -21.52
CA GLN A 97 -13.61 12.48 -20.25
C GLN A 97 -12.42 12.80 -19.32
N ARG A 98 -11.25 13.13 -19.91
CA ARG A 98 -9.99 13.39 -19.21
C ARG A 98 -9.49 14.82 -19.45
N LEU A 99 -8.81 15.38 -18.46
CA LEU A 99 -8.12 16.66 -18.61
C LEU A 99 -6.77 16.46 -19.30
N VAL A 100 -6.52 17.21 -20.38
CA VAL A 100 -5.31 17.10 -21.20
C VAL A 100 -4.64 18.46 -21.41
N ASN A 101 -3.36 18.47 -21.76
CA ASN A 101 -2.65 19.70 -22.12
C ASN A 101 -3.01 20.13 -23.57
N PRO A 102 -3.54 21.35 -23.79
CA PRO A 102 -4.03 21.79 -25.11
C PRO A 102 -2.96 21.87 -26.20
N ASP A 103 -1.69 22.11 -25.86
CA ASP A 103 -0.61 22.24 -26.85
C ASP A 103 -0.32 20.91 -27.60
N HIS A 104 -0.78 19.77 -27.05
CA HIS A 104 -0.62 18.46 -27.67
C HIS A 104 -1.65 18.19 -28.79
N ASP A 105 -2.86 18.75 -28.72
CA ASP A 105 -3.92 18.50 -29.70
C ASP A 105 -3.68 19.22 -31.04
N GLN A 106 -2.96 20.36 -31.03
CA GLN A 106 -2.61 21.06 -32.26
C GLN A 106 -1.55 20.34 -33.09
N ALA A 107 -0.63 19.61 -32.46
CA ALA A 107 0.38 18.81 -33.17
C ALA A 107 -0.22 17.53 -33.80
N ALA A 108 -1.29 16.98 -33.21
CA ALA A 108 -1.98 15.79 -33.73
C ALA A 108 -2.87 16.07 -34.95
N ASN A 109 -3.39 17.29 -35.08
CA ASN A 109 -4.27 17.69 -36.19
C ASN A 109 -3.60 17.79 -37.57
N GLY A 110 -2.27 17.60 -37.66
CA GLY A 110 -1.54 17.52 -38.93
C GLY A 110 -1.38 16.12 -39.54
N ARG A 111 -1.77 15.06 -38.81
CA ARG A 111 -1.65 13.66 -39.28
C ARG A 111 -2.95 12.90 -39.05
N ILE A 112 -3.89 13.10 -39.98
CA ILE A 112 -5.07 12.26 -40.14
C ILE A 112 -4.62 10.79 -40.23
N GLY A 113 -4.89 10.01 -39.18
CA GLY A 113 -4.83 8.55 -39.22
C GLY A 113 -3.81 7.83 -38.35
N ARG A 114 -3.12 8.47 -37.39
CA ARG A 114 -2.35 7.74 -36.37
C ARG A 114 -2.61 8.33 -35.01
N PHE A 115 -3.27 7.56 -34.14
CA PHE A 115 -3.32 7.78 -32.70
C PHE A 115 -1.91 8.16 -32.22
N ALA A 116 -1.70 9.44 -31.90
CA ALA A 116 -0.48 9.86 -31.24
C ALA A 116 -0.51 9.20 -29.86
N ARG A 117 0.13 8.02 -29.75
CA ARG A 117 0.30 7.30 -28.49
C ARG A 117 0.82 8.30 -27.47
N ARG A 118 0.00 8.62 -26.47
CA ARG A 118 0.42 9.42 -25.32
C ARG A 118 1.63 8.71 -24.72
N GLN A 119 2.75 9.39 -24.62
CA GLN A 119 3.94 8.81 -24.02
C GLN A 119 3.79 8.91 -22.49
N PHE A 120 3.02 7.98 -21.92
CA PHE A 120 3.04 7.77 -20.48
C PHE A 120 4.42 7.22 -20.10
N THR A 121 5.05 7.88 -19.15
CA THR A 121 6.33 7.43 -18.61
C THR A 121 6.10 6.95 -17.19
N ARG A 122 6.50 5.70 -16.93
CA ARG A 122 6.49 5.12 -15.57
C ARG A 122 7.83 5.29 -14.85
N THR A 123 8.78 5.95 -15.50
CA THR A 123 10.13 6.22 -15.01
C THR A 123 10.43 7.71 -15.16
N LEU A 124 10.73 8.38 -14.04
CA LEU A 124 11.20 9.77 -14.08
C LEU A 124 12.72 9.79 -13.92
N ASP A 125 13.42 10.28 -14.94
CA ASP A 125 14.87 10.47 -14.88
C ASP A 125 15.19 11.75 -14.09
N PRO A 126 15.92 11.67 -12.95
CA PRO A 126 16.32 12.85 -12.18
C PRO A 126 17.27 13.80 -12.92
N SER A 127 17.87 13.36 -14.04
CA SER A 127 18.75 14.18 -14.88
C SER A 127 18.04 14.82 -16.08
N SER A 128 16.83 14.36 -16.42
CA SER A 128 15.98 15.10 -17.34
C SER A 128 15.35 16.24 -16.58
N SER A 129 15.92 17.43 -16.72
CA SER A 129 15.20 18.69 -16.55
C SER A 129 14.11 18.81 -17.63
N ASN A 130 13.20 17.85 -17.72
CA ASN A 130 11.90 18.07 -18.33
C ASN A 130 11.17 18.98 -17.37
N ARG A 131 11.52 20.28 -17.43
CA ARG A 131 10.67 21.33 -16.89
C ARG A 131 9.30 21.03 -17.47
N THR A 132 8.35 20.69 -16.61
CA THR A 132 6.93 20.83 -16.93
C THR A 132 6.81 22.19 -17.60
N GLU A 133 6.41 22.21 -18.87
CA GLU A 133 6.37 23.46 -19.62
C GLU A 133 5.33 24.35 -18.93
N SER A 134 5.81 25.29 -18.10
CA SER A 134 4.95 26.26 -17.46
C SER A 134 4.33 27.10 -18.57
N THR A 135 3.01 27.07 -18.69
CA THR A 135 2.36 27.82 -19.76
C THR A 135 2.52 29.31 -19.45
N ILE A 136 3.19 30.04 -20.35
CA ILE A 136 3.36 31.49 -20.21
C ILE A 136 2.04 32.17 -20.57
N VAL A 137 1.33 32.69 -19.57
CA VAL A 137 0.09 33.45 -19.76
C VAL A 137 0.37 34.93 -19.57
N THR A 138 -0.14 35.77 -20.48
CA THR A 138 0.04 37.22 -20.36
C THR A 138 -0.74 37.78 -19.16
N PRO A 139 -0.24 38.84 -18.48
CA PRO A 139 -0.92 39.43 -17.33
C PRO A 139 -2.34 39.92 -17.64
N ASP A 140 -2.59 40.41 -18.87
CA ASP A 140 -3.91 40.88 -19.29
C ASP A 140 -4.92 39.74 -19.39
N VAL A 141 -4.50 38.58 -19.90
CA VAL A 141 -5.34 37.37 -19.96
C VAL A 141 -5.61 36.85 -18.55
N LEU A 142 -4.60 36.82 -17.68
CA LEU A 142 -4.76 36.44 -16.28
C LEU A 142 -5.76 37.36 -15.56
N GLY A 143 -5.64 38.69 -15.73
CA GLY A 143 -6.56 39.65 -15.11
C GLY A 143 -8.01 39.50 -15.58
N SER A 144 -8.23 39.10 -16.83
CA SER A 144 -9.57 38.80 -17.37
C SER A 144 -10.17 37.51 -16.82
N VAL A 145 -9.33 36.52 -16.47
CA VAL A 145 -9.76 35.19 -16.02
C VAL A 145 -9.86 35.14 -14.48
N GLU A 146 -9.08 35.94 -13.76
CA GLU A 146 -8.97 35.89 -12.29
C GLU A 146 -10.30 35.92 -11.50
N PRO A 147 -11.33 36.70 -11.90
CA PRO A 147 -12.61 36.72 -11.20
C PRO A 147 -13.40 35.41 -11.33
N ARG A 148 -13.05 34.58 -12.30
CA ARG A 148 -13.70 33.30 -12.65
C ARG A 148 -12.98 32.07 -12.08
N LEU A 149 -11.89 32.30 -11.34
CA LEU A 149 -11.12 31.26 -10.67
C LEU A 149 -11.58 31.04 -9.23
N LEU A 150 -11.78 29.78 -8.87
CA LEU A 150 -12.05 29.35 -7.51
C LEU A 150 -10.77 29.53 -6.65
N PRO A 151 -10.80 30.33 -5.57
CA PRO A 151 -9.68 30.38 -4.64
C PRO A 151 -9.55 29.05 -3.89
N TYR A 152 -8.32 28.54 -3.77
CA TYR A 152 -8.03 27.35 -3.01
C TYR A 152 -8.48 27.49 -1.53
N PRO A 153 -9.14 26.49 -0.94
CA PRO A 153 -9.59 26.53 0.45
C PRO A 153 -8.40 26.31 1.41
N ASN A 154 -7.91 27.39 2.03
CA ASN A 154 -6.78 27.34 2.97
C ASN A 154 -6.99 26.39 4.17
N THR A 155 -8.24 26.09 4.51
CA THR A 155 -8.61 25.13 5.56
C THR A 155 -8.20 23.70 5.21
N ALA A 156 -8.19 23.32 3.92
CA ALA A 156 -7.80 21.97 3.48
C ALA A 156 -6.29 21.75 3.53
N TRP A 157 -5.49 22.81 3.31
CA TRP A 157 -4.05 22.67 3.07
C TRP A 157 -3.30 21.92 4.17
N THR A 158 -3.59 22.24 5.44
CA THR A 158 -2.84 21.64 6.56
C THR A 158 -3.13 20.14 6.68
N ALA A 159 -4.40 19.75 6.54
CA ALA A 159 -4.80 18.34 6.58
C ALA A 159 -4.22 17.59 5.37
N TRP A 160 -4.33 18.17 4.17
CA TRP A 160 -3.79 17.61 2.95
C TRP A 160 -2.28 17.39 3.00
N ARG A 161 -1.51 18.40 3.45
CA ARG A 161 -0.06 18.31 3.61
C ARG A 161 0.34 17.21 4.60
N ASN A 162 -0.44 17.02 5.66
CA ASN A 162 -0.20 15.96 6.63
C ASN A 162 -0.50 14.57 6.04
N ALA A 163 -1.54 14.43 5.23
CA ALA A 163 -1.93 13.18 4.56
C ALA A 163 -0.99 12.79 3.40
N THR A 164 -0.31 13.76 2.79
CA THR A 164 0.62 13.56 1.65
C THR A 164 2.09 13.84 2.03
N ARG A 165 2.44 13.70 3.32
CA ARG A 165 3.73 14.17 3.82
C ARG A 165 4.92 13.39 3.27
N ASN A 166 4.78 12.07 3.04
CA ASN A 166 5.85 11.24 2.49
C ASN A 166 5.96 11.46 0.98
N LEU A 167 4.83 11.62 0.28
CA LEU A 167 4.78 12.04 -1.12
C LEU A 167 5.46 13.40 -1.34
N SER A 168 5.34 14.31 -0.38
CA SER A 168 5.93 15.66 -0.43
C SER A 168 7.34 15.73 0.15
N CYS A 169 7.85 14.65 0.73
CA CYS A 169 9.17 14.62 1.37
C CYS A 169 10.28 14.94 0.36
N GLN A 170 11.24 15.78 0.78
CA GLN A 170 12.37 16.24 -0.05
C GLN A 170 11.93 16.82 -1.40
N ASP A 171 10.99 17.77 -1.37
CA ASP A 171 10.41 18.41 -2.57
C ASP A 171 9.80 17.37 -3.53
N GLY A 172 9.19 16.32 -2.96
CA GLY A 172 8.55 15.25 -3.70
C GLY A 172 9.47 14.43 -4.60
N LYS A 173 10.79 14.43 -4.40
CA LYS A 173 11.72 13.65 -5.27
C LYS A 173 11.39 12.17 -5.35
N VAL A 174 11.11 11.52 -4.22
CA VAL A 174 10.71 10.11 -4.17
C VAL A 174 9.24 9.96 -4.54
N GLY A 175 8.37 10.82 -3.99
CA GLY A 175 6.93 10.79 -4.27
C GLY A 175 6.59 10.89 -5.76
N ARG A 176 7.24 11.80 -6.51
CA ARG A 176 7.05 11.95 -7.96
C ARG A 176 7.41 10.67 -8.72
N LYS A 177 8.52 10.02 -8.35
CA LYS A 177 8.91 8.74 -8.96
C LYS A 177 7.91 7.63 -8.66
N ILE A 178 7.37 7.60 -7.45
CA ILE A 178 6.33 6.63 -7.06
C ILE A 178 5.03 6.88 -7.82
N VAL A 179 4.59 8.13 -7.91
CA VAL A 179 3.41 8.51 -8.70
C VAL A 179 3.59 8.11 -10.17
N ALA A 180 4.73 8.42 -10.78
CA ALA A 180 5.05 7.96 -12.14
C ALA A 180 5.04 6.44 -12.27
N LYS A 181 5.66 5.71 -11.34
CA LYS A 181 5.67 4.25 -11.36
C LYS A 181 4.25 3.66 -11.33
N VAL A 182 3.41 4.13 -10.40
CA VAL A 182 2.08 3.57 -10.13
C VAL A 182 1.04 4.03 -11.15
N LEU A 183 0.91 5.34 -11.33
CA LEU A 183 -0.12 5.95 -12.20
C LEU A 183 0.34 6.16 -13.64
N GLY A 184 1.65 6.25 -13.87
CA GLY A 184 2.16 6.89 -15.09
C GLY A 184 2.09 8.41 -15.00
N VAL A 185 3.08 9.07 -15.57
CA VAL A 185 3.09 10.53 -15.75
C VAL A 185 3.14 10.82 -17.24
N ASP A 186 2.29 11.72 -17.71
CA ASP A 186 2.41 12.29 -19.04
C ASP A 186 3.71 13.10 -19.11
N GLY A 187 4.65 12.66 -19.97
CA GLY A 187 5.98 13.24 -20.06
C GLY A 187 6.00 14.71 -20.52
N SER A 188 4.91 15.21 -21.12
CA SER A 188 4.80 16.59 -21.59
C SER A 188 4.23 17.52 -20.53
N SER A 189 3.13 17.12 -19.89
CA SER A 189 2.44 17.95 -18.91
C SER A 189 3.02 17.76 -17.50
N GLY A 190 3.48 16.56 -17.14
CA GLY A 190 3.78 16.17 -15.76
C GLY A 190 2.55 15.72 -14.96
N ASP A 191 1.40 15.48 -15.62
CA ASP A 191 0.18 15.03 -14.98
C ASP A 191 0.13 13.52 -14.78
N SER A 192 -0.51 13.11 -13.68
CA SER A 192 -1.01 11.76 -13.50
C SER A 192 -2.52 11.79 -13.40
N VAL A 193 -3.21 11.08 -14.28
CA VAL A 193 -4.68 11.02 -14.33
C VAL A 193 -5.15 9.58 -14.15
N THR A 194 -6.21 9.39 -13.37
CA THR A 194 -6.89 8.09 -13.20
C THR A 194 -8.37 8.32 -12.89
N ASP A 195 -9.13 7.24 -12.77
CA ASP A 195 -10.55 7.28 -12.45
C ASP A 195 -10.97 6.22 -11.41
N SER A 196 -12.27 6.21 -11.10
CA SER A 196 -12.92 5.30 -10.15
C SER A 196 -12.94 3.84 -10.62
N LEU A 197 -12.79 3.59 -11.93
CA LEU A 197 -12.86 2.26 -12.55
C LEU A 197 -11.49 1.64 -12.80
N ALA A 198 -10.42 2.42 -12.71
CA ALA A 198 -9.05 1.95 -12.88
C ALA A 198 -8.75 0.78 -11.93
N THR A 199 -8.20 -0.30 -12.48
CA THR A 199 -7.81 -1.50 -11.74
C THR A 199 -6.31 -1.73 -11.87
N GLY A 200 -5.74 -2.64 -11.08
CA GLY A 200 -4.35 -3.06 -11.25
C GLY A 200 -4.22 -4.46 -11.85
N PRO A 201 -2.97 -4.93 -12.04
CA PRO A 201 -2.70 -6.25 -12.57
C PRO A 201 -3.37 -7.35 -11.73
N SER A 202 -3.93 -8.36 -12.40
CA SER A 202 -4.65 -9.44 -11.72
C SER A 202 -3.74 -10.17 -10.72
N ARG A 203 -4.13 -10.17 -9.43
CA ARG A 203 -3.39 -10.85 -8.34
C ARG A 203 -3.10 -12.33 -8.63
N ALA A 204 -3.94 -13.00 -9.42
CA ALA A 204 -3.78 -14.40 -9.83
C ALA A 204 -2.54 -14.70 -10.70
N ARG A 205 -2.10 -13.76 -11.56
CA ARG A 205 -0.92 -13.96 -12.41
C ARG A 205 0.37 -14.07 -11.57
N HIS A 206 0.44 -13.31 -10.48
CA HIS A 206 1.57 -13.32 -9.57
C HIS A 206 1.65 -14.61 -8.75
N ILE A 207 0.51 -15.22 -8.37
CA ILE A 207 0.50 -16.55 -7.75
C ILE A 207 1.13 -17.59 -8.70
N GLN A 208 0.83 -17.53 -9.98
CA GLN A 208 1.38 -18.45 -10.99
C GLN A 208 2.87 -18.24 -11.25
N GLU A 209 3.32 -16.97 -11.31
CA GLU A 209 4.73 -16.62 -11.48
C GLU A 209 5.57 -16.95 -10.24
N GLN A 210 5.05 -16.72 -9.03
CA GLN A 210 5.73 -17.10 -7.79
C GLN A 210 5.67 -18.60 -7.50
N ALA A 211 4.60 -19.30 -7.90
CA ALA A 211 4.52 -20.76 -7.84
C ALA A 211 5.51 -21.42 -8.83
N SER A 212 5.74 -20.81 -9.99
CA SER A 212 6.76 -21.30 -10.94
C SER A 212 8.19 -21.06 -10.44
N ILE A 213 8.45 -19.97 -9.72
CA ILE A 213 9.73 -19.76 -9.01
C ILE A 213 9.92 -20.81 -7.89
N GLN A 214 8.86 -21.18 -7.16
CA GLN A 214 8.92 -22.24 -6.14
C GLN A 214 9.13 -23.64 -6.74
N LEU A 215 8.47 -23.95 -7.86
CA LEU A 215 8.69 -25.21 -8.59
C LEU A 215 10.13 -25.35 -9.10
N ALA A 216 10.75 -24.23 -9.50
CA ALA A 216 12.16 -24.22 -9.88
C ALA A 216 13.11 -24.42 -8.67
N ALA A 217 12.74 -23.91 -7.49
CA ALA A 217 13.50 -24.07 -6.25
C ALA A 217 13.31 -25.45 -5.57
N HIS A 218 12.20 -26.13 -5.84
CA HIS A 218 11.85 -27.46 -5.30
C HIS A 218 11.97 -28.58 -6.34
N THR A 219 13.04 -28.57 -7.14
CA THR A 219 13.42 -29.77 -7.88
C THR A 219 13.89 -30.81 -6.86
N GLY A 220 13.06 -31.84 -6.64
CA GLY A 220 13.44 -33.00 -5.83
C GLY A 220 14.74 -33.60 -6.35
N ARG A 221 15.55 -34.19 -5.46
CA ARG A 221 16.81 -34.81 -5.89
C ARG A 221 16.49 -36.01 -6.79
N GLU A 222 17.13 -36.04 -7.95
CA GLU A 222 17.21 -37.25 -8.76
C GLU A 222 18.32 -38.14 -8.22
N GLU A 223 17.94 -39.31 -7.70
CA GLU A 223 18.88 -40.36 -7.32
C GLU A 223 18.48 -41.64 -8.04
N GLY A 224 19.36 -42.16 -8.90
CA GLY A 224 19.10 -43.40 -9.66
C GLY A 224 17.91 -43.35 -10.63
N GLY A 225 17.59 -42.19 -11.20
CA GLY A 225 16.48 -42.02 -12.15
C GLY A 225 15.09 -41.93 -11.51
N LYS A 226 15.01 -41.71 -10.18
CA LYS A 226 13.77 -41.41 -9.47
C LYS A 226 13.91 -40.10 -8.69
N VAL A 227 12.86 -39.29 -8.73
CA VAL A 227 12.77 -38.03 -7.97
C VAL A 227 12.23 -38.33 -6.57
N ILE A 228 13.03 -38.05 -5.53
CA ILE A 228 12.67 -38.32 -4.14
C ILE A 228 12.23 -37.01 -3.44
N TRP A 229 11.11 -37.07 -2.72
CA TRP A 229 10.54 -35.99 -1.91
C TRP A 229 10.51 -36.37 -0.42
N GLY A 230 11.04 -35.52 0.48
CA GLY A 230 10.95 -35.71 1.93
C GLY A 230 12.24 -35.40 2.71
N LYS A 231 12.14 -35.24 4.05
CA LYS A 231 13.29 -34.95 4.94
C LYS A 231 14.19 -36.18 5.07
N SER A 232 15.49 -36.01 4.79
CA SER A 232 16.51 -37.04 5.03
C SER A 232 16.65 -37.29 6.54
N ARG A 233 16.62 -38.55 6.97
CA ARG A 233 17.14 -38.91 8.30
C ARG A 233 18.67 -38.78 8.28
N PRO A 234 19.32 -38.23 9.32
CA PRO A 234 20.77 -38.23 9.42
C PRO A 234 21.28 -39.67 9.46
N LYS A 235 22.31 -39.99 8.68
CA LYS A 235 23.09 -41.23 8.83
C LYS A 235 23.86 -41.15 10.15
N THR A 236 23.42 -41.87 11.17
CA THR A 236 24.27 -42.25 12.29
C THR A 236 24.85 -43.62 12.03
N ASP A 237 26.17 -43.73 12.15
CA ASP A 237 26.93 -44.97 11.99
C ASP A 237 26.44 -46.07 12.95
N HIS A 238 26.28 -47.25 12.37
CA HIS A 238 26.13 -48.61 12.89
C HIS A 238 26.14 -48.86 14.43
N GLN A 239 25.07 -49.46 14.95
CA GLN A 239 25.02 -50.86 15.44
C GLN A 239 23.73 -51.16 16.23
N GLU A 240 22.70 -51.73 15.59
CA GLU A 240 21.68 -52.58 16.24
C GLU A 240 21.13 -53.61 15.22
N PRO A 241 20.73 -54.83 15.64
CA PRO A 241 20.41 -55.95 14.76
C PRO A 241 19.01 -55.85 14.12
N PRO A 242 18.71 -56.63 13.06
CA PRO A 242 17.53 -56.43 12.23
C PRO A 242 16.26 -56.90 12.94
N LEU A 243 15.27 -56.02 13.09
CA LEU A 243 13.88 -56.39 13.33
C LEU A 243 13.17 -56.43 11.97
N GLU A 244 12.54 -57.56 11.67
CA GLU A 244 11.82 -57.80 10.43
C GLU A 244 10.63 -56.83 10.25
N PRO A 245 10.36 -56.35 9.02
CA PRO A 245 9.17 -55.55 8.74
C PRO A 245 7.91 -56.42 8.87
N PHE A 246 6.93 -55.91 9.62
CA PHE A 246 5.57 -56.43 9.59
C PHE A 246 4.94 -56.03 8.23
N GLU A 247 4.69 -57.00 7.37
CA GLU A 247 3.86 -56.82 6.19
C GLU A 247 2.38 -56.85 6.63
N VAL A 248 1.66 -55.76 6.40
CA VAL A 248 0.19 -55.75 6.47
C VAL A 248 -0.30 -56.10 5.08
N GLU A 249 -0.73 -57.35 4.91
CA GLU A 249 -1.47 -57.81 3.74
C GLU A 249 -2.81 -57.07 3.66
N VAL A 250 -3.09 -56.47 2.50
CA VAL A 250 -4.44 -56.05 2.11
C VAL A 250 -4.85 -56.91 0.92
N ASP A 251 -5.80 -57.81 1.17
CA ASP A 251 -6.39 -58.76 0.22
C ASP A 251 -7.20 -58.09 -0.91
N GLY A 252 -7.24 -58.79 -2.07
CA GLY A 252 -7.84 -58.43 -3.37
C GLY A 252 -9.35 -58.16 -3.38
N ASP A 253 -9.97 -57.66 -4.46
CA ASP A 253 -10.06 -58.12 -5.87
C ASP A 253 -10.85 -57.05 -6.69
N PRO A 254 -11.17 -57.18 -8.01
CA PRO A 254 -10.51 -57.81 -9.17
C PRO A 254 -10.42 -56.84 -10.41
N PRO A 255 -9.83 -57.24 -11.57
CA PRO A 255 -9.61 -56.35 -12.71
C PRO A 255 -10.72 -56.42 -13.78
N CYS A 256 -11.00 -55.31 -14.46
CA CYS A 256 -11.75 -55.33 -15.72
C CYS A 256 -11.30 -54.24 -16.71
N ASN A 257 -10.67 -54.73 -17.78
CA ASN A 257 -10.67 -54.32 -19.18
C ASN A 257 -10.44 -52.86 -19.62
N THR A 258 -9.42 -52.80 -20.47
CA THR A 258 -9.16 -51.85 -21.55
C THR A 258 -10.41 -51.36 -22.28
N ASP A 259 -10.51 -50.05 -22.49
CA ASP A 259 -10.90 -49.53 -23.80
C ASP A 259 -10.27 -48.16 -24.10
N THR A 260 -9.79 -48.09 -25.32
CA THR A 260 -9.06 -47.02 -25.99
C THR A 260 -9.93 -45.81 -26.32
N ALA A 261 -9.42 -44.58 -26.11
CA ALA A 261 -9.73 -43.42 -26.96
C ALA A 261 -8.73 -42.27 -26.74
N GLU A 262 -7.61 -42.31 -27.46
CA GLU A 262 -6.81 -41.10 -27.72
C GLU A 262 -7.64 -40.12 -28.57
N VAL A 263 -8.03 -38.97 -28.01
CA VAL A 263 -8.52 -37.82 -28.80
C VAL A 263 -7.44 -36.74 -28.80
N LYS A 264 -6.50 -36.88 -29.75
CA LYS A 264 -5.62 -35.80 -30.20
C LYS A 264 -6.46 -34.71 -30.88
N LYS A 265 -6.76 -33.60 -30.19
CA LYS A 265 -7.17 -32.34 -30.85
C LYS A 265 -5.99 -31.38 -30.92
N ARG A 266 -5.39 -31.37 -32.11
CA ARG A 266 -4.34 -30.46 -32.58
C ARG A 266 -4.72 -28.99 -32.33
N LYS A 267 -3.83 -28.26 -31.67
CA LYS A 267 -3.76 -26.80 -31.68
C LYS A 267 -3.68 -26.32 -33.14
N ARG A 268 -4.63 -25.47 -33.55
CA ARG A 268 -4.46 -24.59 -34.71
C ARG A 268 -3.77 -23.30 -34.23
N PRO A 269 -2.72 -22.81 -34.90
CA PRO A 269 -2.13 -21.53 -34.56
C PRO A 269 -3.05 -20.42 -35.08
N LEU A 270 -3.64 -19.64 -34.18
CA LEU A 270 -4.17 -18.33 -34.55
C LEU A 270 -2.98 -17.37 -34.68
N HIS A 271 -2.89 -16.77 -35.85
CA HIS A 271 -1.94 -15.73 -36.23
C HIS A 271 -2.11 -14.50 -35.31
N PRO A 272 -1.02 -13.80 -34.93
CA PRO A 272 -1.09 -12.68 -34.00
C PRO A 272 -1.53 -11.41 -34.73
N ASN A 273 -2.65 -10.83 -34.34
CA ASN A 273 -2.96 -9.45 -34.71
C ASN A 273 -3.72 -8.66 -33.64
N ASN A 274 -3.47 -8.95 -32.36
CA ASN A 274 -3.96 -8.17 -31.21
C ASN A 274 -2.80 -7.83 -30.25
N LYS A 275 -1.69 -7.28 -30.77
CA LYS A 275 -0.67 -6.66 -29.90
C LYS A 275 -1.06 -5.23 -29.49
N ASP A 276 -1.86 -4.55 -30.31
CA ASP A 276 -2.21 -3.14 -30.09
C ASP A 276 -3.30 -2.92 -29.01
N GLU A 277 -4.16 -3.90 -28.73
CA GLU A 277 -5.17 -3.80 -27.64
C GLU A 277 -4.60 -4.16 -26.25
N ALA A 278 -3.54 -4.98 -26.20
CA ALA A 278 -2.93 -5.40 -24.93
C ALA A 278 -2.09 -4.27 -24.32
N GLU A 279 -1.31 -3.54 -25.14
CA GLU A 279 -0.47 -2.43 -24.68
C GLU A 279 -1.30 -1.24 -24.18
N SER A 280 -2.44 -0.92 -24.80
CA SER A 280 -3.30 0.19 -24.34
C SER A 280 -3.94 -0.08 -22.97
N SER A 281 -4.14 -1.35 -22.62
CA SER A 281 -4.74 -1.73 -21.33
C SER A 281 -3.75 -1.60 -20.15
N GLU A 282 -2.45 -1.74 -20.40
CA GLU A 282 -1.44 -1.68 -19.34
C GLU A 282 -1.17 -0.24 -18.88
N ASP A 283 -1.30 0.74 -19.78
CA ASP A 283 -1.11 2.16 -19.46
C ASP A 283 -2.20 2.71 -18.52
N GLU A 284 -3.40 2.13 -18.52
CA GLU A 284 -4.51 2.57 -17.66
C GLU A 284 -4.58 1.83 -16.32
N THR A 285 -3.69 0.87 -16.09
CA THR A 285 -3.69 0.08 -14.85
C THR A 285 -2.83 0.70 -13.76
N LEU A 286 -3.33 0.59 -12.52
CA LEU A 286 -2.64 1.02 -11.31
C LEU A 286 -1.55 0.00 -10.92
N GLN A 287 -0.28 0.37 -11.05
CA GLN A 287 0.87 -0.52 -10.83
C GLN A 287 1.48 -0.36 -9.44
N PHE A 288 0.66 -0.53 -8.40
CA PHE A 288 1.17 -0.65 -7.03
C PHE A 288 2.11 -1.84 -6.88
N THR A 289 3.01 -1.80 -5.88
CA THR A 289 3.87 -2.94 -5.57
C THR A 289 3.01 -4.13 -5.14
N PRO A 290 3.03 -5.25 -5.88
CA PRO A 290 2.12 -6.36 -5.63
C PRO A 290 2.59 -7.19 -4.44
N PHE A 291 1.70 -7.56 -3.53
CA PHE A 291 1.96 -8.53 -2.48
C PHE A 291 0.68 -9.20 -2.00
N ASP A 292 0.82 -10.27 -1.25
CA ASP A 292 -0.30 -11.00 -0.64
C ASP A 292 0.04 -11.26 0.83
N THR A 293 -0.82 -10.79 1.73
CA THR A 293 -0.67 -10.98 3.17
C THR A 293 -0.77 -12.45 3.57
N ARG A 294 -1.51 -13.26 2.80
CA ARG A 294 -1.63 -14.72 3.00
C ARG A 294 -0.36 -15.48 2.67
N ARG A 295 0.54 -14.90 1.85
CA ARG A 295 1.82 -15.48 1.46
C ARG A 295 2.98 -14.60 1.93
N SER A 296 3.32 -14.74 3.21
CA SER A 296 4.22 -13.84 3.93
C SER A 296 5.59 -14.43 4.28
N TRP A 297 5.97 -15.57 3.69
CA TRP A 297 7.21 -16.28 3.98
C TRP A 297 8.23 -16.24 2.83
N PRO A 298 9.53 -16.32 3.14
CA PRO A 298 10.59 -16.48 2.16
C PRO A 298 10.39 -17.66 1.20
N PRO A 299 10.92 -17.57 -0.03
CA PRO A 299 11.07 -18.74 -0.88
C PRO A 299 11.84 -19.84 -0.13
N ALA A 300 11.35 -21.08 -0.20
CA ALA A 300 11.91 -22.26 0.47
C ALA A 300 11.72 -22.38 2.00
N SER A 301 10.90 -21.55 2.65
CA SER A 301 10.52 -21.78 4.05
C SER A 301 9.77 -23.10 4.26
N LEU A 302 10.09 -23.83 5.33
CA LEU A 302 9.52 -25.14 5.66
C LEU A 302 9.16 -25.25 7.15
N GLY A 303 8.05 -25.94 7.45
CA GLY A 303 7.67 -26.29 8.82
C GLY A 303 7.47 -25.07 9.73
N ALA A 304 8.22 -24.99 10.83
CA ALA A 304 8.07 -23.94 11.83
C ALA A 304 8.34 -22.52 11.28
N GLU A 305 9.22 -22.38 10.29
CA GLU A 305 9.45 -21.08 9.64
C GLU A 305 8.23 -20.61 8.86
N LEU A 306 7.52 -21.55 8.21
CA LEU A 306 6.30 -21.25 7.48
C LEU A 306 5.22 -20.72 8.44
N THR A 307 5.03 -21.39 9.57
CA THR A 307 4.10 -20.96 10.63
C THR A 307 4.50 -19.62 11.23
N ARG A 308 5.80 -19.40 11.47
CA ARG A 308 6.30 -18.10 11.98
C ARG A 308 5.92 -16.96 11.05
N TRP A 309 6.26 -17.08 9.77
CA TRP A 309 6.03 -16.03 8.78
C TRP A 309 4.56 -15.92 8.34
N SER A 310 3.78 -17.00 8.44
CA SER A 310 2.32 -16.93 8.22
C SER A 310 1.62 -16.12 9.29
N GLN A 311 2.23 -15.91 10.47
CA GLN A 311 1.73 -14.98 11.49
C GLN A 311 2.44 -13.63 11.42
N ASP A 312 3.77 -13.62 11.43
CA ASP A 312 4.60 -12.41 11.36
C ASP A 312 4.80 -11.93 9.92
N LYS A 313 4.35 -10.71 9.62
CA LYS A 313 4.50 -10.13 8.29
C LYS A 313 5.80 -9.37 8.07
N SER A 314 6.71 -9.38 9.06
CA SER A 314 7.95 -8.59 9.03
C SER A 314 8.87 -8.91 7.85
N TRP A 315 9.02 -10.20 7.47
CA TRP A 315 9.76 -10.55 6.25
C TRP A 315 9.11 -9.95 5.00
N LEU A 316 7.79 -10.14 4.86
CA LEU A 316 7.03 -9.63 3.72
C LEU A 316 7.11 -8.10 3.65
N LEU A 317 7.04 -7.40 4.78
CA LEU A 317 7.17 -5.94 4.83
C LEU A 317 8.54 -5.48 4.32
N ARG A 318 9.63 -6.15 4.72
CA ARG A 318 10.97 -5.84 4.21
C ARG A 318 11.11 -6.14 2.72
N ASP A 319 10.57 -7.25 2.26
CA ASP A 319 10.56 -7.62 0.83
C ASP A 319 9.78 -6.60 -0.01
N VAL A 320 8.58 -6.23 0.42
CA VAL A 320 7.73 -5.24 -0.26
C VAL A 320 8.40 -3.87 -0.27
N ALA A 321 8.99 -3.43 0.85
CA ALA A 321 9.75 -2.18 0.92
C ALA A 321 11.02 -2.22 0.05
N PHE A 322 11.63 -3.39 -0.14
CA PHE A 322 12.72 -3.56 -1.10
C PHE A 322 12.23 -3.47 -2.54
N ARG A 323 11.15 -4.17 -2.91
CA ARG A 323 10.61 -4.15 -4.27
C ARG A 323 10.02 -2.80 -4.66
N SER A 324 9.47 -2.04 -3.71
CA SER A 324 8.93 -0.71 -3.98
C SER A 324 10.02 0.29 -4.45
N ARG A 325 11.29 0.04 -4.08
CA ARG A 325 12.47 0.81 -4.51
C ARG A 325 12.94 0.54 -5.94
N SER A 326 12.42 -0.48 -6.63
CA SER A 326 12.89 -0.80 -7.98
C SER A 326 12.72 0.40 -8.92
N GLY A 327 13.82 0.85 -9.55
CA GLY A 327 13.85 2.04 -10.40
C GLY A 327 13.95 3.39 -9.64
N ILE A 328 14.11 3.36 -8.32
CA ILE A 328 14.21 4.54 -7.45
C ILE A 328 15.50 4.43 -6.66
N SER A 329 16.42 5.38 -6.80
CA SER A 329 17.60 5.47 -5.93
C SER A 329 17.23 6.26 -4.68
N PRO A 330 16.98 5.64 -3.51
CA PRO A 330 16.91 6.38 -2.26
C PRO A 330 18.29 6.96 -1.93
N SER A 331 18.31 8.12 -1.31
CA SER A 331 19.56 8.82 -0.96
C SER A 331 20.25 8.20 0.26
N THR A 332 19.49 7.55 1.15
CA THR A 332 19.95 7.07 2.46
C THR A 332 19.25 5.77 2.88
N GLU A 333 19.93 4.88 3.63
CA GLU A 333 19.33 3.66 4.21
C GLU A 333 18.22 3.92 5.24
N MET A 334 18.22 5.10 5.88
CA MET A 334 17.16 5.58 6.79
C MET A 334 15.81 5.80 6.08
N GLU A 335 15.78 5.79 4.75
CA GLU A 335 14.57 5.98 3.94
C GLU A 335 14.08 4.67 3.31
N SER A 336 14.47 3.52 3.86
CA SER A 336 14.15 2.20 3.29
C SER A 336 12.64 1.97 3.10
N PHE A 337 11.81 2.56 3.96
CA PHE A 337 10.35 2.45 3.89
C PHE A 337 9.67 3.61 3.16
N LEU A 338 10.39 4.70 2.86
CA LEU A 338 9.80 5.91 2.29
C LEU A 338 9.04 5.64 0.98
N PRO A 339 9.57 4.88 0.00
CA PRO A 339 8.83 4.55 -1.22
C PRO A 339 7.53 3.78 -0.97
N LEU A 340 7.53 2.86 0.00
CA LEU A 340 6.34 2.10 0.38
C LEU A 340 5.29 2.99 1.08
N LEU A 341 5.75 3.91 1.93
CA LEU A 341 4.87 4.89 2.58
C LEU A 341 4.29 5.89 1.58
N CYS A 342 5.00 6.25 0.52
CA CYS A 342 4.45 7.01 -0.60
C CYS A 342 3.35 6.24 -1.33
N GLU A 343 3.51 4.93 -1.56
CA GLU A 343 2.45 4.09 -2.14
C GLU A 343 1.24 4.00 -1.21
N PHE A 344 1.46 3.94 0.11
CA PHE A 344 0.39 3.96 1.12
C PHE A 344 -0.41 5.27 1.12
N GLU A 345 0.26 6.42 1.03
CA GLU A 345 -0.39 7.72 0.88
C GLU A 345 -1.13 7.85 -0.45
N LEU A 346 -0.51 7.40 -1.54
CA LEU A 346 -1.10 7.45 -2.87
C LEU A 346 -2.39 6.61 -2.94
N ALA A 347 -2.36 5.39 -2.40
CA ALA A 347 -3.53 4.52 -2.34
C ALA A 347 -4.71 5.21 -1.61
N PHE A 348 -4.44 5.87 -0.49
CA PHE A 348 -5.45 6.66 0.23
C PHE A 348 -5.96 7.84 -0.59
N VAL A 349 -5.07 8.63 -1.21
CA VAL A 349 -5.41 9.79 -2.03
C VAL A 349 -6.32 9.39 -3.21
N LEU A 350 -6.02 8.28 -3.88
CA LEU A 350 -6.84 7.78 -4.98
C LEU A 350 -8.22 7.29 -4.51
N PHE A 351 -8.30 6.69 -3.33
CA PHE A 351 -9.57 6.31 -2.74
C PHE A 351 -10.42 7.53 -2.39
N ILE A 352 -9.91 8.52 -1.65
CA ILE A 352 -10.70 9.70 -1.28
C ILE A 352 -11.08 10.56 -2.50
N GLY A 353 -10.21 10.65 -3.50
CA GLY A 353 -10.40 11.51 -4.67
C GLY A 353 -11.32 10.87 -5.72
N ALA A 354 -11.08 9.61 -6.07
CA ALA A 354 -11.78 8.90 -7.14
C ALA A 354 -12.77 7.85 -6.63
N GLN A 355 -12.84 7.55 -5.33
CA GLN A 355 -13.57 6.38 -4.81
C GLN A 355 -13.10 5.07 -5.46
N ASN A 356 -11.80 4.98 -5.75
CA ASN A 356 -11.22 3.82 -6.43
C ASN A 356 -11.11 2.62 -5.46
N GLY A 357 -11.86 1.55 -5.74
CA GLY A 357 -11.89 0.35 -4.90
C GLY A 357 -10.57 -0.43 -4.90
N TYR A 358 -9.83 -0.46 -6.01
CA TYR A 358 -8.55 -1.16 -6.07
C TYR A 358 -7.49 -0.50 -5.19
N ALA A 359 -7.43 0.84 -5.20
CA ALA A 359 -6.56 1.61 -4.33
C ALA A 359 -6.93 1.42 -2.84
N TRP A 360 -8.22 1.30 -2.53
CA TRP A 360 -8.68 1.01 -1.16
C TRP A 360 -8.22 -0.35 -0.66
N GLU A 361 -8.35 -1.41 -1.46
CA GLU A 361 -7.84 -2.74 -1.11
C GLU A 361 -6.33 -2.73 -0.88
N GLN A 362 -5.58 -2.02 -1.74
CA GLN A 362 -4.14 -1.85 -1.56
C GLN A 362 -3.80 -1.13 -0.24
N TRP A 363 -4.55 -0.09 0.12
CA TRP A 363 -4.38 0.63 1.39
C TRP A 363 -4.63 -0.30 2.59
N LYS A 364 -5.70 -1.11 2.56
CA LYS A 364 -6.01 -2.08 3.61
C LYS A 364 -4.94 -3.16 3.74
N ASP A 365 -4.46 -3.69 2.62
CA ASP A 365 -3.39 -4.69 2.63
C ASP A 365 -2.09 -4.12 3.23
N LEU A 366 -1.77 -2.85 2.94
CA LEU A 366 -0.62 -2.16 3.54
C LEU A 366 -0.82 -1.89 5.03
N LEU A 367 -2.03 -1.49 5.44
CA LEU A 367 -2.39 -1.34 6.86
C LEU A 367 -2.12 -2.65 7.62
N THR A 368 -2.69 -3.76 7.15
CA THR A 368 -2.48 -5.10 7.73
C THR A 368 -0.99 -5.49 7.74
N LEU A 369 -0.26 -5.19 6.66
CA LEU A 369 1.16 -5.50 6.55
C LEU A 369 1.98 -4.81 7.66
N PHE A 370 1.77 -3.52 7.90
CA PHE A 370 2.45 -2.80 8.98
C PHE A 370 1.99 -3.27 10.37
N CYS A 371 0.68 -3.43 10.58
CA CYS A 371 0.12 -3.82 11.87
C CYS A 371 0.58 -5.20 12.35
N ARG A 372 0.72 -6.16 11.42
CA ARG A 372 1.11 -7.55 11.71
C ARG A 372 2.60 -7.85 11.54
N SER A 373 3.43 -6.83 11.28
CA SER A 373 4.89 -6.96 11.26
C SER A 373 5.45 -6.66 12.65
N TRP A 374 5.55 -7.68 13.49
CA TRP A 374 5.88 -7.50 14.91
C TRP A 374 7.37 -7.73 15.22
N SER A 375 8.08 -8.63 14.52
CA SER A 375 9.51 -8.84 14.77
C SER A 375 10.35 -7.62 14.41
N ILE A 376 9.94 -6.87 13.37
CA ILE A 376 10.67 -5.70 12.90
C ILE A 376 10.70 -4.56 13.93
N ILE A 377 9.67 -4.47 14.77
CA ILE A 377 9.62 -3.52 15.89
C ILE A 377 10.19 -4.11 17.19
N GLY A 378 10.75 -5.32 17.16
CA GLY A 378 11.37 -5.96 18.32
C GLY A 378 10.37 -6.60 19.30
N ALA A 379 9.12 -6.82 18.89
CA ALA A 379 8.21 -7.64 19.67
C ALA A 379 8.64 -9.12 19.59
N GLN A 380 8.44 -9.88 20.66
CA GLN A 380 8.73 -11.31 20.69
C GLN A 380 7.56 -12.10 20.12
N SER A 381 7.82 -13.29 19.58
CA SER A 381 6.74 -14.16 19.10
C SER A 381 5.86 -14.61 20.25
N THR A 382 4.57 -14.81 19.98
CA THR A 382 3.67 -15.48 20.93
C THR A 382 4.15 -16.90 21.27
N PHE A 383 4.86 -17.55 20.33
CA PHE A 383 5.45 -18.89 20.55
C PHE A 383 6.85 -18.85 21.17
N GLN A 384 7.41 -17.66 21.35
CA GLN A 384 8.70 -17.52 22.00
C GLN A 384 8.47 -17.52 23.50
N LEU A 385 9.20 -18.38 24.19
CA LEU A 385 9.09 -18.51 25.64
C LEU A 385 9.30 -17.15 26.31
N HIS A 386 8.43 -16.82 27.27
CA HIS A 386 8.45 -15.53 27.97
C HIS A 386 9.86 -15.29 28.54
N PRO A 387 10.41 -14.08 28.42
CA PRO A 387 11.81 -13.83 28.71
C PRO A 387 12.22 -14.11 30.18
N SER A 388 11.27 -14.20 31.11
CA SER A 388 11.54 -14.72 32.47
C SER A 388 11.98 -16.19 32.49
N THR A 389 11.46 -17.02 31.58
CA THR A 389 11.87 -18.43 31.44
C THR A 389 13.24 -18.55 30.77
N LEU A 390 13.56 -17.60 29.88
CA LEU A 390 14.88 -17.47 29.29
C LEU A 390 15.90 -16.97 30.32
N THR A 391 15.52 -16.10 31.26
CA THR A 391 16.43 -15.70 32.35
C THR A 391 16.73 -16.85 33.30
N ASP A 392 15.81 -17.78 33.53
CA ASP A 392 16.10 -18.98 34.35
C ASP A 392 17.03 -19.95 33.61
N ALA A 393 16.80 -20.16 32.31
CA ALA A 393 17.68 -20.98 31.47
C ALA A 393 19.05 -20.32 31.22
N ALA A 394 19.09 -19.01 31.03
CA ALA A 394 20.32 -18.23 30.85
C ALA A 394 21.05 -18.01 32.17
N ALA A 395 20.38 -17.91 33.32
CA ALA A 395 21.01 -17.91 34.63
C ALA A 395 21.57 -19.31 34.97
N ALA A 396 20.86 -20.38 34.60
CA ALA A 396 21.37 -21.74 34.70
C ALA A 396 22.58 -21.99 33.75
N ALA A 397 22.58 -21.40 32.55
CA ALA A 397 23.70 -21.48 31.60
C ALA A 397 24.87 -20.55 31.96
N ALA A 398 24.61 -19.36 32.50
CA ALA A 398 25.63 -18.41 32.98
C ALA A 398 26.31 -18.90 34.27
N ALA A 399 25.62 -19.74 35.05
CA ALA A 399 26.23 -20.49 36.14
C ALA A 399 27.21 -21.58 35.64
N ALA A 400 27.13 -21.97 34.36
CA ALA A 400 27.99 -22.99 33.75
C ALA A 400 29.19 -22.40 32.97
N GLU A 401 29.09 -21.19 32.40
CA GLU A 401 30.23 -20.52 31.75
C GLU A 401 30.17 -18.99 31.90
N ALA A 402 31.24 -18.42 32.47
CA ALA A 402 31.36 -17.01 32.80
C ALA A 402 31.64 -16.14 31.57
N THR A 403 30.62 -15.57 30.92
CA THR A 403 30.74 -14.25 30.26
C THR A 403 29.38 -13.60 30.04
N ALA A 404 29.08 -12.50 30.76
CA ALA A 404 27.84 -11.72 30.65
C ALA A 404 27.69 -10.94 29.32
N VAL A 405 28.66 -11.05 28.41
CA VAL A 405 28.63 -10.45 27.07
C VAL A 405 27.71 -11.25 26.13
N THR A 406 27.44 -12.52 26.42
CA THR A 406 26.79 -13.46 25.50
C THR A 406 25.26 -13.36 25.49
N ALA A 407 24.61 -12.80 26.51
CA ALA A 407 23.13 -12.75 26.58
C ALA A 407 22.52 -11.66 25.66
N VAL A 408 23.16 -10.50 25.58
CA VAL A 408 22.76 -9.43 24.63
C VAL A 408 23.05 -9.88 23.21
N THR A 409 24.18 -10.55 22.97
CA THR A 409 24.45 -11.15 21.66
C THR A 409 23.53 -12.32 21.35
N ALA A 410 23.05 -13.09 22.34
CA ALA A 410 22.14 -14.22 22.12
C ALA A 410 20.72 -13.77 21.75
N VAL A 411 20.16 -12.73 22.37
CA VAL A 411 18.82 -12.23 21.97
C VAL A 411 18.87 -11.61 20.57
N THR A 412 19.95 -10.89 20.23
CA THR A 412 20.15 -10.33 18.88
C THR A 412 20.61 -11.39 17.85
N ALA A 413 21.35 -12.42 18.25
CA ALA A 413 21.81 -13.52 17.37
C ALA A 413 20.76 -14.62 17.19
N MET A 414 19.78 -14.75 18.09
CA MET A 414 18.67 -15.70 17.92
C MET A 414 17.58 -15.17 16.98
N THR A 415 17.47 -13.85 16.79
CA THR A 415 16.52 -13.25 15.84
C THR A 415 17.15 -12.85 14.51
N GLY A 416 18.46 -12.57 14.45
CA GLY A 416 19.18 -12.24 13.22
C GLY A 416 18.66 -10.97 12.50
N GLU A 417 17.87 -10.15 13.19
CA GLU A 417 17.14 -9.03 12.57
C GLU A 417 17.37 -7.73 13.35
N ASP A 418 17.82 -6.70 12.63
CA ASP A 418 17.90 -5.33 13.16
C ASP A 418 16.50 -4.80 13.47
N VAL A 419 16.28 -4.36 14.71
CA VAL A 419 15.07 -3.65 15.13
C VAL A 419 15.01 -2.31 14.42
N ARG A 420 13.89 -2.03 13.73
CA ARG A 420 13.69 -0.84 12.90
C ARG A 420 12.32 -0.23 13.18
N LEU A 421 12.32 0.84 13.96
CA LEU A 421 11.09 1.52 14.39
C LEU A 421 10.69 2.68 13.47
N ASP A 422 11.62 3.17 12.66
CA ASP A 422 11.46 4.32 11.76
C ASP A 422 10.29 4.14 10.78
N GLY A 423 10.14 2.93 10.22
CA GLY A 423 9.01 2.59 9.34
C GLY A 423 7.66 2.71 10.04
N HIS A 424 7.52 2.15 11.25
CA HIS A 424 6.27 2.16 12.02
C HIS A 424 5.92 3.55 12.59
N VAL A 425 6.93 4.31 13.04
CA VAL A 425 6.73 5.72 13.46
C VAL A 425 6.17 6.53 12.31
N ALA A 426 6.76 6.37 11.11
CA ALA A 426 6.32 7.08 9.93
C ALA A 426 4.91 6.62 9.49
N PHE A 427 4.63 5.32 9.52
CA PHE A 427 3.32 4.75 9.22
C PHE A 427 2.22 5.31 10.15
N LEU A 428 2.41 5.28 11.48
CA LEU A 428 1.43 5.80 12.46
C LEU A 428 1.17 7.30 12.26
N THR A 429 2.24 8.06 12.00
CA THR A 429 2.11 9.49 11.71
C THR A 429 1.36 9.72 10.40
N THR A 430 1.39 8.77 9.45
CA THR A 430 0.70 8.89 8.15
C THR A 430 -0.77 8.57 8.32
N LEU A 431 -1.09 7.51 9.06
CA LEU A 431 -2.47 7.21 9.47
C LEU A 431 -3.11 8.39 10.19
N TRP A 432 -2.39 9.04 11.10
CA TRP A 432 -2.87 10.24 11.78
C TRP A 432 -3.23 11.36 10.78
N GLY A 433 -2.40 11.61 9.77
CA GLY A 433 -2.69 12.58 8.71
C GLY A 433 -3.90 12.20 7.87
N GLN A 434 -4.00 10.93 7.48
CA GLN A 434 -5.09 10.38 6.65
C GLN A 434 -6.43 10.45 7.37
N PHE A 435 -6.51 9.98 8.62
CA PHE A 435 -7.72 10.08 9.45
C PHE A 435 -8.09 11.52 9.77
N GLY A 436 -7.10 12.43 9.83
CA GLY A 436 -7.32 13.87 9.90
C GLY A 436 -8.14 14.42 8.73
N LEU A 437 -8.09 13.79 7.56
CA LEU A 437 -8.76 14.21 6.34
C LEU A 437 -10.19 13.67 6.18
N LEU A 438 -10.51 12.53 6.80
CA LEU A 438 -11.85 11.90 6.70
C LEU A 438 -12.93 12.71 7.42
N ASP A 439 -14.18 12.69 7.00
CA ASP A 439 -15.26 13.28 7.80
C ASP A 439 -15.60 12.42 9.03
N ALA A 440 -16.16 13.03 10.08
CA ALA A 440 -16.52 12.32 11.31
C ALA A 440 -17.54 11.19 11.07
N GLU A 441 -18.39 11.35 10.06
CA GLU A 441 -19.42 10.36 9.68
C GLU A 441 -18.94 9.35 8.63
N PHE A 442 -17.65 9.38 8.26
CA PHE A 442 -17.08 8.49 7.24
C PHE A 442 -17.31 7.00 7.55
N TRP A 443 -17.23 6.63 8.82
CA TRP A 443 -17.43 5.25 9.31
C TRP A 443 -18.89 4.91 9.63
N SER A 444 -19.86 5.73 9.22
CA SER A 444 -21.30 5.44 9.38
C SER A 444 -21.72 4.15 8.65
N GLN A 445 -23.01 3.78 8.71
CA GLN A 445 -23.53 2.44 8.37
C GLN A 445 -23.03 1.83 7.04
N THR A 446 -22.63 2.64 6.06
CA THR A 446 -22.07 2.18 4.78
C THR A 446 -20.69 1.53 4.90
N ASN A 447 -19.85 1.94 5.87
CA ASN A 447 -18.46 1.50 6.04
C ASN A 447 -18.19 0.78 7.37
N ALA A 448 -19.23 0.43 8.15
CA ALA A 448 -19.09 -0.14 9.48
C ALA A 448 -18.29 -1.47 9.51
N SER A 449 -18.35 -2.28 8.45
CA SER A 449 -17.53 -3.49 8.35
C SER A 449 -16.05 -3.18 8.20
N GLU A 450 -15.72 -2.13 7.46
CA GLU A 450 -14.34 -1.71 7.25
C GLU A 450 -13.78 -1.06 8.51
N GLU A 451 -14.59 -0.29 9.24
CA GLU A 451 -14.24 0.24 10.56
C GLU A 451 -13.80 -0.87 11.51
N LYS A 452 -14.60 -1.94 11.62
CA LYS A 452 -14.27 -3.11 12.46
C LYS A 452 -12.95 -3.77 12.06
N ASN A 453 -12.70 -3.91 10.76
CA ASN A 453 -11.45 -4.47 10.26
C ASN A 453 -10.25 -3.60 10.63
N VAL A 454 -10.35 -2.28 10.43
CA VAL A 454 -9.28 -1.33 10.79
C VAL A 454 -9.01 -1.36 12.30
N LEU A 455 -10.06 -1.35 13.13
CA LEU A 455 -9.92 -1.46 14.58
C LEU A 455 -9.22 -2.75 15.01
N LYS A 456 -9.58 -3.89 14.41
CA LYS A 456 -8.91 -5.18 14.66
C LYS A 456 -7.41 -5.12 14.33
N GLU A 457 -7.03 -4.52 13.21
CA GLU A 457 -5.61 -4.37 12.86
C GLU A 457 -4.87 -3.42 13.82
N LEU A 458 -5.51 -2.35 14.27
CA LEU A 458 -4.93 -1.42 15.23
C LEU A 458 -4.76 -2.05 16.62
N ASP A 459 -5.71 -2.85 17.07
CA ASP A 459 -5.60 -3.62 18.33
C ASP A 459 -4.39 -4.56 18.28
N VAL A 460 -4.20 -5.29 17.17
CA VAL A 460 -3.02 -6.15 16.97
C VAL A 460 -1.72 -5.33 17.03
N LEU A 461 -1.67 -4.17 16.36
CA LEU A 461 -0.50 -3.31 16.41
C LEU A 461 -0.24 -2.78 17.81
N ARG A 462 -1.27 -2.41 18.58
CA ARG A 462 -1.14 -1.97 19.97
C ARG A 462 -0.46 -3.04 20.83
N ALA A 463 -0.96 -4.27 20.77
CA ALA A 463 -0.39 -5.40 21.49
C ALA A 463 1.07 -5.65 21.08
N ASN A 464 1.39 -5.51 19.79
CA ASN A 464 2.77 -5.64 19.29
C ASN A 464 3.69 -4.54 19.85
N ILE A 465 3.21 -3.29 19.91
CA ILE A 465 3.96 -2.17 20.51
C ILE A 465 4.20 -2.43 22.00
N ALA A 466 3.18 -2.87 22.75
CA ALA A 466 3.31 -3.18 24.17
C ALA A 466 4.36 -4.29 24.42
N ARG A 467 4.30 -5.39 23.65
CA ARG A 467 5.27 -6.49 23.73
C ARG A 467 6.69 -6.07 23.37
N SER A 468 6.86 -5.20 22.38
CA SER A 468 8.17 -4.65 22.00
C SER A 468 8.82 -3.85 23.15
N LEU A 469 8.03 -3.02 23.83
CA LEU A 469 8.50 -2.23 24.97
C LEU A 469 8.89 -3.13 26.16
N SER A 470 8.09 -4.15 26.45
CA SER A 470 8.37 -5.12 27.51
C SER A 470 9.64 -5.95 27.23
N SER A 471 9.85 -6.38 25.98
CA SER A 471 11.07 -7.10 25.57
C SER A 471 12.33 -6.24 25.73
N THR A 472 12.23 -4.94 25.41
CA THR A 472 13.37 -4.02 25.51
C THR A 472 13.71 -3.68 26.96
N ALA A 473 12.72 -3.61 27.85
CA ALA A 473 12.94 -3.35 29.27
C ALA A 473 13.82 -4.43 29.95
N LEU A 474 13.88 -5.63 29.38
CA LEU A 474 14.70 -6.75 29.85
C LEU A 474 16.11 -6.75 29.24
N VAL A 475 16.30 -6.05 28.12
CA VAL A 475 17.57 -5.96 27.39
C VAL A 475 18.14 -4.55 27.56
N THR A 476 18.95 -4.42 28.63
CA THR A 476 20.08 -3.46 28.80
C THR A 476 19.86 -2.23 29.69
N GLN A 477 20.49 -2.23 30.87
CA GLN A 477 21.19 -1.04 31.36
C GLN A 477 22.43 -0.83 30.46
N GLN A 478 22.46 0.31 29.74
CA GLN A 478 23.64 1.00 29.16
C GLN A 478 23.90 1.08 27.64
N LEU A 479 23.19 0.45 26.70
CA LEU A 479 23.53 0.58 25.27
C LEU A 479 22.30 0.66 24.34
N ASN A 480 21.70 1.86 24.24
CA ASN A 480 21.30 2.52 22.97
C ASN A 480 20.31 3.67 23.22
N ALA A 481 20.83 4.87 23.53
CA ALA A 481 20.00 6.09 23.63
C ALA A 481 19.18 6.39 22.35
N ASN A 482 19.67 5.96 21.18
CA ASN A 482 18.96 6.11 19.91
C ASN A 482 17.70 5.22 19.83
N LEU A 483 17.79 3.96 20.30
CA LEU A 483 16.64 3.05 20.29
C LEU A 483 15.56 3.55 21.26
N GLU A 484 15.94 4.01 22.45
CA GLU A 484 15.04 4.62 23.42
C GLU A 484 14.32 5.84 22.84
N GLN A 485 15.05 6.72 22.13
CA GLN A 485 14.46 7.85 21.42
C GLN A 485 13.45 7.41 20.35
N GLN A 486 13.77 6.38 19.56
CA GLN A 486 12.86 5.85 18.55
C GLN A 486 11.61 5.19 19.16
N GLN A 487 11.74 4.50 20.30
CA GLN A 487 10.61 3.95 21.04
C GLN A 487 9.71 5.05 21.59
N GLN A 488 10.29 6.11 22.13
CA GLN A 488 9.54 7.28 22.58
C GLN A 488 8.78 7.94 21.41
N GLN A 489 9.39 8.03 20.23
CA GLN A 489 8.73 8.51 19.02
C GLN A 489 7.57 7.60 18.60
N LEU A 490 7.74 6.27 18.67
CA LEU A 490 6.70 5.29 18.34
C LEU A 490 5.48 5.44 19.27
N VAL A 491 5.70 5.47 20.57
CA VAL A 491 4.64 5.67 21.58
C VAL A 491 3.97 7.03 21.41
N THR A 492 4.75 8.07 21.10
CA THR A 492 4.20 9.41 20.83
C THR A 492 3.32 9.42 19.59
N ALA A 493 3.73 8.75 18.51
CA ALA A 493 2.94 8.62 17.29
C ALA A 493 1.64 7.85 17.53
N TRP A 494 1.69 6.73 18.28
CA TRP A 494 0.51 5.97 18.68
C TRP A 494 -0.48 6.82 19.49
N ARG A 495 -0.01 7.53 20.52
CA ARG A 495 -0.86 8.39 21.36
C ARG A 495 -1.53 9.50 20.55
N LYS A 496 -0.80 10.13 19.62
CA LYS A 496 -1.38 11.15 18.72
C LYS A 496 -2.51 10.56 17.86
N LEU A 497 -2.31 9.36 17.31
CA LEU A 497 -3.34 8.65 16.56
C LEU A 497 -4.55 8.34 17.44
N SER A 498 -4.33 7.72 18.61
CA SER A 498 -5.38 7.38 19.58
C SER A 498 -6.22 8.57 20.00
N HIS A 499 -5.59 9.70 20.34
CA HIS A 499 -6.30 10.94 20.66
C HIS A 499 -7.15 11.47 19.51
N LEU A 500 -6.58 11.53 18.29
CA LEU A 500 -7.32 12.00 17.12
C LEU A 500 -8.55 11.13 16.85
N THR A 501 -8.39 9.80 16.87
CA THR A 501 -9.49 8.87 16.57
C THR A 501 -10.54 8.82 17.68
N SER A 502 -10.13 9.01 18.94
CA SER A 502 -11.06 9.17 20.06
C SER A 502 -11.91 10.42 19.89
N ASP A 503 -11.27 11.56 19.62
CA ASP A 503 -11.97 12.84 19.50
C ASP A 503 -12.89 12.89 18.27
N LYS A 504 -12.46 12.28 17.16
CA LYS A 504 -13.14 12.39 15.87
C LYS A 504 -14.15 11.29 15.59
N PHE A 505 -13.83 10.05 15.95
CA PHE A 505 -14.64 8.87 15.65
C PHE A 505 -15.18 8.18 16.92
N GLY A 506 -14.80 8.63 18.11
CA GLY A 506 -15.18 7.98 19.36
C GLY A 506 -14.45 6.66 19.63
N TRP A 507 -13.36 6.37 18.90
CA TRP A 507 -12.60 5.13 19.04
C TRP A 507 -11.80 5.10 20.34
N ASN A 508 -11.83 3.97 21.04
CA ASN A 508 -11.10 3.80 22.30
C ASN A 508 -9.95 2.79 22.12
N LEU A 509 -8.91 3.20 21.38
CA LEU A 509 -7.79 2.31 21.05
C LEU A 509 -6.97 1.85 22.28
N ASP A 510 -7.03 2.58 23.40
CA ASP A 510 -6.24 2.28 24.60
C ASP A 510 -7.04 1.68 25.76
N ARG A 511 -8.36 1.51 25.60
CA ARG A 511 -9.25 1.09 26.70
C ARG A 511 -9.18 -0.41 26.97
N ARG A 512 -8.97 -1.21 25.93
CA ARG A 512 -8.89 -2.66 26.06
C ARG A 512 -7.57 -3.02 26.74
N LEU A 513 -7.65 -3.65 27.91
CA LEU A 513 -6.48 -4.22 28.55
C LEU A 513 -5.99 -5.38 27.68
N ASP A 514 -4.68 -5.55 27.57
CA ASP A 514 -4.10 -6.60 26.72
C ASP A 514 -4.60 -8.00 27.17
N GLU A 515 -4.81 -8.17 28.49
CA GLU A 515 -5.42 -9.37 29.10
C GLU A 515 -6.88 -9.61 28.63
N GLU A 516 -7.69 -8.56 28.46
CA GLU A 516 -9.07 -8.67 27.96
C GLU A 516 -9.12 -8.95 26.45
N ALA A 517 -8.08 -8.54 25.71
CA ALA A 517 -7.94 -8.90 24.31
C ALA A 517 -7.59 -10.38 24.14
N GLU A 518 -6.62 -10.87 24.90
CA GLU A 518 -6.22 -12.29 24.92
C GLU A 518 -7.39 -13.20 25.30
N ILE A 519 -8.13 -12.90 26.37
CA ILE A 519 -9.29 -13.71 26.80
C ILE A 519 -10.36 -13.82 25.71
N GLN A 520 -10.62 -12.74 24.98
CA GLN A 520 -11.64 -12.74 23.93
C GLN A 520 -11.16 -13.47 22.67
N ASP A 521 -9.88 -13.31 22.29
CA ASP A 521 -9.30 -14.06 21.18
C ASP A 521 -9.28 -15.57 21.49
N ASP A 522 -8.98 -15.94 22.74
CA ASP A 522 -9.07 -17.33 23.23
C ASP A 522 -10.52 -17.83 23.21
N ALA A 523 -11.49 -17.04 23.67
CA ALA A 523 -12.91 -17.39 23.61
C ALA A 523 -13.42 -17.56 22.17
N GLU A 524 -12.99 -16.70 21.23
CA GLU A 524 -13.32 -16.82 19.80
C GLU A 524 -12.67 -18.06 19.17
N ALA A 525 -11.47 -18.44 19.61
CA ALA A 525 -10.81 -19.68 19.19
C ALA A 525 -11.50 -20.93 19.76
N GLU A 526 -12.02 -20.87 20.99
CA GLU A 526 -12.76 -21.96 21.64
C GLU A 526 -14.18 -22.16 21.08
N GLU A 527 -14.83 -21.11 20.55
CA GLU A 527 -16.19 -21.17 19.98
C GLU A 527 -16.21 -21.24 18.43
N GLY A 528 -15.06 -21.03 17.78
CA GLY A 528 -14.93 -20.96 16.32
C GLY A 528 -14.68 -22.30 15.60
N GLU A 529 -14.36 -22.23 14.30
CA GLU A 529 -13.99 -23.41 13.49
C GLU A 529 -12.71 -24.11 13.98
N ASP A 530 -11.92 -23.43 14.82
CA ASP A 530 -10.70 -23.91 15.46
C ASP A 530 -10.94 -24.55 16.84
N ALA A 531 -12.20 -24.64 17.29
CA ALA A 531 -12.56 -25.25 18.56
C ALA A 531 -12.08 -26.72 18.64
N PRO A 532 -11.47 -27.16 19.75
CA PRO A 532 -11.05 -28.54 19.88
C PRO A 532 -12.24 -29.49 19.81
N ILE A 533 -12.25 -30.38 18.83
CA ILE A 533 -13.29 -31.42 18.69
C ILE A 533 -13.16 -32.37 19.87
N VAL A 534 -14.04 -32.21 20.86
CA VAL A 534 -14.14 -33.13 21.99
C VAL A 534 -14.74 -34.44 21.49
N VAL A 535 -13.89 -35.45 21.31
CA VAL A 535 -14.35 -36.83 21.07
C VAL A 535 -14.64 -37.44 22.44
N GLU A 536 -15.92 -37.61 22.77
CA GLU A 536 -16.30 -38.45 23.93
C GLU A 536 -15.81 -39.88 23.65
N LEU A 537 -14.86 -40.35 24.47
CA LEU A 537 -14.26 -41.69 24.40
C LEU A 537 -15.11 -42.73 25.13
#